data_AF-A0A2X4TWJ2-F1
#
_entry.id   AF-A0A2X4TWJ2-F1
#
_cell.length_a   1.000
_cell.length_b   1.000
_cell.length_c   1.000
_cell.angle_alpha   90.00
_cell.angle_beta   90.00
_cell.angle_gamma   90.00
#
_symmetry.space_group_name_H-M   'P 1'
#
loop_
_entity.id
_entity.type
_entity.pdbx_description
1 polymer ?
#
loop_
_entity_poly.entity_id
_entity_poly.type
_entity_poly.pdbx_seq_one_letter_code
_entity_poly.pdbx_strand_id
1 'polypeptide(L)'
;MVIKRYSALFFRGLTVPFVFLLAGCPGKGDQLQLDETTQVKLVSDSICFRITNPQDYQPAIISINLRGTPPKKQGFIDNPSLSIRSEQLCIPPSFYQFADNGKYIVDFVLTSAGNVDEPRKFVVGVGIDHGQVYNFPLTDKEILRPYGSIEVSE
;
A
#
# COMPACT_ATOMS: atom_id res chain seq x y z
N MET A 1 18.54 -24.76 79.88
CA MET A 1 18.63 -23.46 79.18
C MET A 1 18.56 -23.75 77.69
N VAL A 2 17.38 -23.56 77.07
CA VAL A 2 17.12 -23.91 75.67
C VAL A 2 17.26 -22.66 74.82
N ILE A 3 18.30 -22.61 73.99
CA ILE A 3 18.55 -21.53 73.02
C ILE A 3 17.69 -21.82 71.78
N LYS A 4 16.60 -21.07 71.60
CA LYS A 4 15.82 -21.07 70.34
C LYS A 4 16.59 -20.27 69.29
N ARG A 5 17.16 -20.98 68.31
CA ARG A 5 17.66 -20.39 67.06
C ARG A 5 16.46 -19.90 66.24
N TYR A 6 16.37 -18.59 66.03
CA TYR A 6 15.44 -18.03 65.04
C TYR A 6 16.14 -17.98 63.68
N SER A 7 15.56 -18.69 62.72
CA SER A 7 16.00 -18.83 61.34
C SER A 7 15.99 -17.48 60.63
N ALA A 8 17.11 -17.13 59.99
CA ALA A 8 17.21 -16.02 59.07
C ALA A 8 16.32 -16.28 57.84
N LEU A 9 15.33 -15.43 57.59
CA LEU A 9 14.56 -15.41 56.35
C LEU A 9 15.18 -14.36 55.42
N PHE A 10 15.92 -14.86 54.43
CA PHE A 10 16.42 -14.12 53.28
C PHE A 10 15.24 -13.50 52.53
N PHE A 11 15.08 -12.17 52.61
CA PHE A 11 14.18 -11.42 51.74
C PHE A 11 14.90 -11.19 50.39
N ARG A 12 14.94 -12.22 49.55
CA ARG A 12 15.38 -12.12 48.14
C ARG A 12 14.17 -12.36 47.25
N GLY A 13 13.71 -11.31 46.59
CA GLY A 13 12.82 -11.44 45.42
C GLY A 13 11.58 -10.57 45.51
N LEU A 14 11.68 -9.32 45.07
CA LEU A 14 10.52 -8.62 44.49
C LEU A 14 10.95 -7.44 43.60
N THR A 15 11.57 -7.71 42.47
CA THR A 15 11.54 -6.84 41.29
C THR A 15 11.69 -7.79 40.10
N VAL A 16 10.62 -8.17 39.42
CA VAL A 16 10.26 -7.68 38.07
C VAL A 16 9.04 -8.52 37.66
N PRO A 17 7.82 -7.95 37.62
CA PRO A 17 6.99 -8.22 36.45
C PRO A 17 6.13 -6.99 36.12
N PHE A 18 6.73 -5.89 35.68
CA PHE A 18 5.96 -4.74 35.14
C PHE A 18 6.28 -4.43 33.67
N VAL A 19 7.36 -4.99 33.13
CA VAL A 19 7.81 -4.68 31.76
C VAL A 19 6.85 -5.25 30.70
N PHE A 20 6.12 -6.33 31.00
CA PHE A 20 5.18 -6.95 30.04
C PHE A 20 3.83 -6.23 29.89
N LEU A 21 3.45 -5.34 30.82
CA LEU A 21 2.20 -4.57 30.71
C LEU A 21 2.36 -3.28 29.90
N LEU A 22 3.60 -2.85 29.65
CA LEU A 22 3.90 -1.63 28.91
C LEU A 22 4.18 -1.87 27.41
N ALA A 23 4.30 -3.13 26.98
CA ALA A 23 4.41 -3.48 25.58
C ALA A 23 3.00 -3.80 25.04
N GLY A 24 2.35 -2.83 24.40
CA GLY A 24 1.18 -3.13 23.57
C GLY A 24 1.60 -3.99 22.38
N CYS A 25 0.93 -5.11 22.14
CA CYS A 25 1.11 -5.85 20.89
C CYS A 25 0.56 -4.99 19.75
N PRO A 26 1.36 -4.63 18.73
CA PRO A 26 0.84 -3.89 17.59
C PRO A 26 -0.27 -4.69 16.91
N GLY A 27 -1.41 -4.07 16.68
CA GLY A 27 -2.50 -4.65 15.91
C GLY A 27 -2.14 -4.75 14.42
N LYS A 28 -2.95 -5.48 13.64
CA LYS A 28 -2.74 -5.56 12.17
C LYS A 28 -2.71 -4.18 11.50
N GLY A 29 -3.52 -3.22 11.98
CA GLY A 29 -3.53 -1.85 11.47
C GLY A 29 -2.29 -1.02 11.83
N ASP A 30 -1.45 -1.49 12.77
CA ASP A 30 -0.21 -0.80 13.15
C ASP A 30 0.97 -1.24 12.27
N GLN A 31 0.77 -2.23 11.39
CA GLN A 31 1.80 -2.70 10.48
C GLN A 31 1.87 -1.79 9.26
N LEU A 32 3.08 -1.34 8.93
CA LEU A 32 3.33 -0.60 7.70
C LEU A 32 3.02 -1.49 6.50
N GLN A 33 2.03 -1.10 5.72
CA GLN A 33 1.71 -1.77 4.47
C GLN A 33 2.44 -1.10 3.31
N LEU A 34 3.21 -1.89 2.57
CA LEU A 34 4.00 -1.42 1.45
C LEU A 34 3.12 -1.24 0.22
N ASP A 35 3.49 -0.28 -0.62
CA ASP A 35 2.84 -0.08 -1.90
C ASP A 35 3.30 -1.16 -2.90
N GLU A 36 2.34 -1.80 -3.54
CA GLU A 36 2.55 -2.66 -4.69
C GLU A 36 2.75 -1.83 -5.97
N THR A 37 3.38 -2.41 -6.97
CA THR A 37 3.46 -1.83 -8.31
C THR A 37 3.17 -2.90 -9.35
N THR A 38 2.73 -2.51 -10.53
CA THR A 38 2.34 -3.47 -11.57
C THR A 38 2.56 -2.92 -12.98
N GLN A 39 2.48 -3.83 -13.94
CA GLN A 39 2.58 -3.52 -15.36
C GLN A 39 1.30 -2.85 -15.86
N VAL A 40 1.49 -1.85 -16.71
CA VAL A 40 0.42 -1.17 -17.43
C VAL A 40 0.45 -1.54 -18.90
N LYS A 41 -0.72 -1.63 -19.54
CA LYS A 41 -0.86 -1.84 -20.98
C LYS A 41 -2.12 -1.19 -21.51
N LEU A 42 -2.14 -0.90 -22.80
CA LEU A 42 -3.33 -0.47 -23.52
C LEU A 42 -4.12 -1.70 -23.99
N VAL A 43 -5.42 -1.76 -23.69
CA VAL A 43 -6.34 -2.81 -24.14
C VAL A 43 -7.63 -2.16 -24.61
N SER A 44 -7.93 -2.21 -25.91
CA SER A 44 -9.17 -1.66 -26.49
C SER A 44 -9.48 -0.24 -25.98
N ASP A 45 -8.50 0.67 -26.14
CA ASP A 45 -8.54 2.08 -25.69
C ASP A 45 -8.59 2.33 -24.17
N SER A 46 -8.56 1.27 -23.36
CA SER A 46 -8.51 1.37 -21.90
C SER A 46 -7.09 1.12 -21.39
N ILE A 47 -6.66 1.90 -20.40
CA ILE A 47 -5.39 1.67 -19.71
C ILE A 47 -5.63 0.65 -18.61
N CYS A 48 -4.98 -0.50 -18.71
CA CYS A 48 -5.20 -1.64 -17.83
C CYS A 48 -3.96 -1.97 -16.99
N PHE A 49 -4.20 -2.20 -15.71
CA PHE A 49 -3.21 -2.61 -14.71
C PHE A 49 -3.40 -4.08 -14.40
N ARG A 50 -2.31 -4.85 -14.42
CA ARG A 50 -2.36 -6.27 -14.04
C ARG A 50 -2.51 -6.40 -12.52
N ILE A 51 -3.50 -7.15 -12.05
CA ILE A 51 -3.71 -7.42 -10.63
C ILE A 51 -3.44 -8.90 -10.38
N THR A 52 -2.36 -9.19 -9.65
CA THR A 52 -2.05 -10.56 -9.22
C THR A 52 -2.98 -10.95 -8.07
N ASN A 53 -3.49 -12.18 -8.10
CA ASN A 53 -4.39 -12.73 -7.07
C ASN A 53 -5.55 -11.78 -6.71
N PRO A 54 -6.42 -11.40 -7.67
CA PRO A 54 -7.47 -10.40 -7.43
C PRO A 54 -8.53 -10.87 -6.44
N GLN A 55 -8.78 -12.18 -6.32
CA GLN A 55 -9.76 -12.75 -5.38
C GLN A 55 -11.10 -11.97 -5.40
N ASP A 56 -11.54 -11.48 -4.24
CA ASP A 56 -12.74 -10.66 -4.06
C ASP A 56 -12.43 -9.16 -3.89
N TYR A 57 -11.18 -8.74 -4.14
CA TYR A 57 -10.79 -7.34 -4.03
C TYR A 57 -11.52 -6.46 -5.05
N GLN A 58 -11.96 -5.29 -4.60
CA GLN A 58 -12.60 -4.26 -5.41
C GLN A 58 -11.91 -2.90 -5.22
N PRO A 59 -11.90 -2.03 -6.25
CA PRO A 59 -11.38 -0.68 -6.12
C PRO A 59 -12.18 0.14 -5.10
N ALA A 60 -11.51 0.63 -4.07
CA ALA A 60 -12.09 1.49 -3.05
C ALA A 60 -11.73 2.96 -3.28
N ILE A 61 -10.51 3.25 -3.72
CA ILE A 61 -10.01 4.60 -3.99
C ILE A 61 -9.14 4.55 -5.23
N ILE A 62 -9.22 5.56 -6.08
CA ILE A 62 -8.28 5.78 -7.18
C ILE A 62 -7.87 7.25 -7.27
N SER A 63 -6.60 7.50 -7.57
CA SER A 63 -6.01 8.79 -7.79
C SER A 63 -5.24 8.77 -9.11
N ILE A 64 -5.46 9.75 -9.97
CA ILE A 64 -4.82 9.86 -11.29
C ILE A 64 -4.33 11.29 -11.43
N ASN A 65 -3.02 11.50 -11.28
CA ASN A 65 -2.43 12.84 -11.31
C ASN A 65 -1.26 12.90 -12.28
N LEU A 66 -1.01 14.08 -12.86
CA LEU A 66 0.24 14.31 -13.59
C LEU A 66 1.42 14.22 -12.62
N ARG A 67 2.54 13.66 -13.08
CA ARG A 67 3.77 13.59 -12.29
C ARG A 67 4.20 15.00 -11.84
N GLY A 68 4.56 15.13 -10.57
CA GLY A 68 4.92 16.41 -9.96
C GLY A 68 3.71 17.26 -9.49
N THR A 69 2.48 16.76 -9.61
CA THR A 69 1.31 17.42 -9.01
C THR A 69 1.51 17.54 -7.48
N PRO A 70 1.48 18.76 -6.91
CA PRO A 70 1.68 18.95 -5.47
C PRO A 70 0.61 18.20 -4.65
N PRO A 71 0.95 17.64 -3.47
CA PRO A 71 0.02 16.82 -2.68
C PRO A 71 -1.35 17.47 -2.42
N LYS A 72 -1.37 18.78 -2.15
CA LYS A 72 -2.61 19.55 -1.90
C LYS A 72 -3.51 19.71 -3.13
N LYS A 73 -3.03 19.39 -4.32
CA LYS A 73 -3.75 19.49 -5.60
C LYS A 73 -4.08 18.12 -6.20
N GLN A 74 -3.67 17.04 -5.57
CA GLN A 74 -3.97 15.70 -6.04
C GLN A 74 -5.46 15.41 -5.86
N GLY A 75 -6.09 14.85 -6.89
CA GLY A 75 -7.48 14.41 -6.86
C GLY A 75 -7.59 12.93 -6.51
N PHE A 76 -8.65 12.56 -5.79
CA PHE A 76 -8.98 11.17 -5.51
C PHE A 76 -10.48 10.95 -5.74
N ILE A 77 -10.82 9.73 -6.15
CA ILE A 77 -12.19 9.28 -6.38
C ILE A 77 -12.41 8.09 -5.44
N ASP A 78 -13.32 8.28 -4.49
CA ASP A 78 -13.78 7.22 -3.60
C ASP A 78 -14.86 6.38 -4.28
N ASN A 79 -14.82 5.06 -4.05
CA ASN A 79 -15.71 4.06 -4.64
C ASN A 79 -15.87 4.24 -6.16
N PRO A 80 -14.78 4.21 -6.94
CA PRO A 80 -14.87 4.43 -8.37
C PRO A 80 -15.74 3.36 -9.04
N SER A 81 -16.46 3.75 -10.08
CA SER A 81 -17.27 2.86 -10.92
C SER A 81 -16.42 1.96 -11.84
N LEU A 82 -15.39 1.34 -11.26
CA LEU A 82 -14.46 0.43 -11.89
C LEU A 82 -14.54 -0.94 -11.18
N SER A 83 -14.18 -2.00 -11.91
CA SER A 83 -14.15 -3.36 -11.36
C SER A 83 -12.96 -4.10 -11.92
N ILE A 84 -12.45 -5.05 -11.14
CA ILE A 84 -11.39 -5.94 -11.61
C ILE A 84 -12.04 -7.03 -12.44
N ARG A 85 -11.59 -7.20 -13.69
CA ARG A 85 -12.08 -8.23 -14.61
C ARG A 85 -10.90 -8.89 -15.29
N SER A 86 -10.91 -10.23 -15.36
CA SER A 86 -9.82 -10.99 -15.99
C SER A 86 -8.43 -10.57 -15.49
N GLU A 87 -8.29 -10.50 -14.16
CA GLU A 87 -7.06 -10.11 -13.46
C GLU A 87 -6.54 -8.71 -13.82
N GLN A 88 -7.42 -7.82 -14.28
CA GLN A 88 -7.05 -6.47 -14.70
C GLN A 88 -8.01 -5.44 -14.14
N LEU A 89 -7.44 -4.32 -13.67
CA LEU A 89 -8.17 -3.09 -13.42
C LEU A 89 -8.00 -2.19 -14.65
N CYS A 90 -9.06 -1.90 -15.38
CA CYS A 90 -9.00 -1.10 -16.60
C CYS A 90 -9.69 0.25 -16.40
N ILE A 91 -9.03 1.32 -16.82
CA ILE A 91 -9.55 2.68 -16.81
C ILE A 91 -9.97 3.03 -18.25
N PRO A 92 -11.28 3.06 -18.53
CA PRO A 92 -11.77 3.48 -19.84
C PRO A 92 -11.71 5.00 -20.00
N PRO A 93 -11.70 5.52 -21.25
CA PRO A 93 -11.70 6.96 -21.52
C PRO A 93 -12.97 7.66 -21.03
N SER A 94 -14.06 6.91 -20.79
CA SER A 94 -15.28 7.42 -20.15
C SER A 94 -15.11 7.71 -18.67
N PHE A 95 -14.11 7.10 -18.01
CA PHE A 95 -13.78 7.34 -16.60
C PHE A 95 -12.69 8.42 -16.48
N TYR A 96 -11.60 8.30 -17.24
CA TYR A 96 -10.53 9.28 -17.27
C TYR A 96 -9.86 9.34 -18.64
N GLN A 97 -9.70 10.55 -19.17
CA GLN A 97 -9.01 10.77 -20.45
C GLN A 97 -7.55 11.14 -20.19
N PHE A 98 -6.65 10.23 -20.52
CA PHE A 98 -5.23 10.52 -20.48
C PHE A 98 -4.80 11.30 -21.72
N ALA A 99 -4.02 12.35 -21.51
CA ALA A 99 -3.43 13.12 -22.59
C ALA A 99 -2.22 12.39 -23.16
N ASP A 100 -2.05 12.48 -24.48
CA ASP A 100 -0.84 12.01 -25.15
C ASP A 100 0.38 12.82 -24.68
N ASN A 101 1.56 12.20 -24.69
CA ASN A 101 2.80 12.77 -24.13
C ASN A 101 2.74 13.09 -22.61
N GLY A 102 1.79 12.48 -21.89
CA GLY A 102 1.60 12.66 -20.46
C GLY A 102 2.36 11.63 -19.61
N LYS A 103 2.80 12.05 -18.42
CA LYS A 103 3.31 11.15 -17.37
C LYS A 103 2.43 11.28 -16.14
N TYR A 104 1.86 10.17 -15.71
CA TYR A 104 0.89 10.10 -14.63
C TYR A 104 1.39 9.22 -13.49
N ILE A 105 1.04 9.59 -12.27
CA ILE A 105 1.11 8.74 -11.09
C ILE A 105 -0.33 8.27 -10.82
N VAL A 106 -0.54 6.96 -10.95
CA VAL A 106 -1.84 6.32 -10.72
C VAL A 106 -1.75 5.50 -9.44
N ASP A 107 -2.50 5.94 -8.44
CA ASP A 107 -2.59 5.28 -7.14
C ASP A 107 -3.96 4.67 -7.00
N PHE A 108 -4.05 3.43 -6.54
CA PHE A 108 -5.35 2.83 -6.23
C PHE A 108 -5.28 1.90 -5.03
N VAL A 109 -6.35 1.88 -4.26
CA VAL A 109 -6.53 1.02 -3.10
C VAL A 109 -7.60 0.01 -3.44
N LEU A 110 -7.28 -1.26 -3.23
CA LEU A 110 -8.23 -2.36 -3.34
C LEU A 110 -8.61 -2.84 -1.94
N THR A 111 -9.89 -3.10 -1.70
CA THR A 111 -10.39 -3.70 -0.46
C THR A 111 -11.19 -4.97 -0.76
N SER A 112 -11.15 -5.91 0.17
CA SER A 112 -11.89 -7.18 0.10
C SER A 112 -12.92 -7.18 1.23
N ALA A 113 -14.15 -7.62 0.94
CA ALA A 113 -15.17 -7.74 1.98
C ALA A 113 -14.80 -8.84 2.99
N GLY A 114 -14.07 -9.88 2.56
CA GLY A 114 -13.53 -10.92 3.42
C GLY A 114 -12.28 -10.51 4.20
N ASN A 115 -11.54 -9.49 3.75
CA ASN A 115 -10.26 -9.06 4.33
C ASN A 115 -10.18 -7.53 4.44
N VAL A 116 -11.09 -6.93 5.19
CA VAL A 116 -11.20 -5.46 5.33
C VAL A 116 -9.93 -4.85 5.94
N ASP A 117 -9.26 -5.57 6.83
CA ASP A 117 -8.04 -5.12 7.51
C ASP A 117 -6.76 -5.26 6.66
N GLU A 118 -6.87 -5.80 5.45
CA GLU A 118 -5.74 -6.04 4.54
C GLU A 118 -6.00 -5.41 3.17
N PRO A 119 -6.12 -4.07 3.09
CA PRO A 119 -6.22 -3.40 1.79
C PRO A 119 -4.95 -3.63 0.96
N ARG A 120 -5.03 -3.45 -0.35
CA ARG A 120 -3.84 -3.50 -1.21
C ARG A 120 -3.68 -2.16 -1.90
N LYS A 121 -2.59 -1.48 -1.64
CA LYS A 121 -2.30 -0.18 -2.23
C LYS A 121 -1.31 -0.34 -3.37
N PHE A 122 -1.65 0.21 -4.52
CA PHE A 122 -0.82 0.22 -5.71
C PHE A 122 -0.43 1.65 -6.07
N VAL A 123 0.80 1.81 -6.52
CA VAL A 123 1.31 3.05 -7.15
C VAL A 123 1.99 2.66 -8.46
N VAL A 124 1.56 3.26 -9.56
CA VAL A 124 2.04 2.95 -10.91
C VAL A 124 2.38 4.22 -11.66
N GLY A 125 3.60 4.30 -12.20
CA GLY A 125 4.00 5.33 -13.14
C GLY A 125 3.51 4.96 -14.54
N VAL A 126 2.59 5.75 -15.09
CA VAL A 126 1.98 5.53 -16.41
C VAL A 126 2.42 6.63 -17.36
N GLY A 127 3.24 6.28 -18.34
CA GLY A 127 3.62 7.16 -19.44
C GLY A 127 2.79 6.89 -20.68
N ILE A 128 2.46 7.96 -21.40
CA ILE A 128 1.85 7.89 -22.72
C ILE A 128 2.73 8.67 -23.68
N ASP A 129 3.09 8.04 -24.80
CA ASP A 129 3.90 8.65 -25.85
C ASP A 129 3.44 8.13 -27.21
N HIS A 130 2.96 9.02 -28.08
CA HIS A 130 2.41 8.69 -29.40
C HIS A 130 1.39 7.53 -29.37
N GLY A 131 0.49 7.56 -28.38
CA GLY A 131 -0.53 6.51 -28.18
C GLY A 131 -0.01 5.19 -27.60
N GLN A 132 1.27 5.06 -27.32
CA GLN A 132 1.83 3.90 -26.62
C GLN A 132 1.81 4.14 -25.11
N VAL A 133 1.44 3.10 -24.35
CA VAL A 133 1.39 3.14 -22.89
C VAL A 133 2.55 2.33 -22.33
N TYR A 134 3.30 2.91 -21.40
CA TYR A 134 4.46 2.27 -20.78
C TYR A 134 4.57 2.59 -19.29
N ASN A 135 5.27 1.72 -18.56
CA ASN A 135 5.66 1.97 -17.18
C ASN A 135 6.91 2.87 -17.13
N PHE A 136 6.98 3.82 -16.21
CA PHE A 136 8.22 4.53 -15.89
C PHE A 136 8.59 4.37 -14.41
N PRO A 137 9.88 4.51 -14.04
CA PRO A 137 10.31 4.34 -12.66
C PRO A 137 9.79 5.44 -11.72
N LEU A 138 9.21 5.00 -10.60
CA LEU A 138 8.76 5.83 -9.49
C LEU A 138 9.95 6.20 -8.60
N THR A 139 9.94 7.40 -8.05
CA THR A 139 10.89 7.85 -7.03
C THR A 139 10.46 7.39 -5.64
N ASP A 140 11.39 7.42 -4.68
CA ASP A 140 11.12 7.11 -3.26
C ASP A 140 10.08 8.03 -2.61
N LYS A 141 9.80 9.18 -3.23
CA LYS A 141 8.74 10.11 -2.78
C LYS A 141 7.37 9.76 -3.35
N GLU A 142 7.32 8.97 -4.40
CA GLU A 142 6.10 8.60 -5.12
C GLU A 142 5.57 7.24 -4.66
N ILE A 143 6.41 6.34 -4.14
CA ILE A 143 6.00 5.00 -3.70
C ILE A 143 6.65 4.61 -2.38
N LEU A 144 5.86 4.02 -1.48
CA LEU A 144 6.34 3.50 -0.20
C LEU A 144 6.86 2.06 -0.37
N ARG A 145 8.19 1.91 -0.38
CA ARG A 145 8.88 0.60 -0.45
C ARG A 145 9.89 0.45 0.68
N PRO A 146 10.35 -0.78 0.98
CA PRO A 146 11.45 -0.99 1.92
C PRO A 146 12.72 -0.27 1.43
N TYR A 147 13.41 0.42 2.34
CA TYR A 147 14.70 1.03 2.06
C TYR A 147 15.67 0.00 1.47
N GLY A 148 16.25 0.30 0.30
CA GLY A 148 17.23 -0.56 -0.39
C GLY A 148 16.69 -1.44 -1.52
N SER A 149 15.40 -1.34 -1.88
CA SER A 149 14.80 -2.07 -3.02
C SER A 149 14.98 -1.38 -4.39
N ILE A 150 16.10 -0.67 -4.58
CA ILE A 150 16.38 0.13 -5.78
C ILE A 150 16.72 -0.80 -6.95
N GLU A 151 15.79 -0.98 -7.88
CA GLU A 151 16.11 -1.26 -9.28
C GLU A 151 15.78 -0.01 -10.10
N VAL A 152 16.81 0.82 -10.33
CA VAL A 152 16.74 1.95 -11.27
C VAL A 152 17.42 1.48 -12.55
N SER A 153 16.63 1.21 -13.57
CA SER A 153 17.12 1.35 -14.94
C SER A 153 16.45 2.59 -15.54
N GLU A 154 17.31 3.56 -15.83
CA GLU A 154 17.04 4.76 -16.63
C GLU A 154 16.79 4.40 -18.10
#